data_AF-A0A238L4R4-F1
#
_entry.id   AF-A0A238L4R4-F1
#
_cell.length_a   1.000
_cell.length_b   1.000
_cell.length_c   1.000
_cell.angle_alpha   90.00
_cell.angle_beta   90.00
_cell.angle_gamma   90.00
#
_symmetry.space_group_name_H-M   'P 1'
#
loop_
_entity.id
_entity.type
_entity.pdbx_description
1 polymer ?
#
loop_
_entity_poly.entity_id
_entity_poly.type
_entity_poly.pdbx_seq_one_letter_code
_entity_poly.pdbx_strand_id
1 'polypeptide(L)'
;MERRFVSLALVALLFSPLSASADASGPDYFRIVGVASSDVLNIRSQPTARSAIIGTISPSGDGIENLGCQGGFSYAEWEAASPAEREAARKRVWCRINYRGVSGWVAGWFLAEGSAR
;
A
#
# COMPACT_ATOMS: atom_id res chain seq x y z
N MET A 1 49.16 -22.77 -50.58
CA MET A 1 47.76 -23.17 -50.41
C MET A 1 47.32 -22.66 -49.05
N GLU A 2 46.43 -21.68 -49.09
CA GLU A 2 45.95 -20.83 -48.00
C GLU A 2 45.22 -21.62 -46.91
N ARG A 3 45.22 -21.08 -45.68
CA ARG A 3 43.99 -20.87 -44.91
C ARG A 3 44.24 -19.90 -43.75
N ARG A 4 43.92 -18.64 -44.01
CA ARG A 4 43.77 -17.60 -42.99
C ARG A 4 42.55 -17.95 -42.13
N PHE A 5 42.74 -18.19 -40.84
CA PHE A 5 41.65 -18.27 -39.89
C PHE A 5 41.28 -16.84 -39.49
N VAL A 6 40.31 -16.26 -40.20
CA VAL A 6 39.63 -15.04 -39.74
C VAL A 6 38.59 -15.48 -38.72
N SER A 7 38.99 -15.49 -37.45
CA SER A 7 38.05 -15.72 -36.34
C SER A 7 37.11 -14.53 -36.26
N LEU A 8 35.85 -14.77 -36.62
CA LEU A 8 34.74 -13.82 -36.50
C LEU A 8 34.57 -13.49 -35.00
N ALA A 9 34.99 -12.30 -34.59
CA ALA A 9 34.76 -11.80 -33.24
C ALA A 9 33.25 -11.57 -33.06
N LEU A 10 32.56 -12.55 -32.47
CA LEU A 10 31.16 -12.46 -32.06
C LEU A 10 31.08 -11.51 -30.87
N VAL A 11 30.81 -10.22 -31.14
CA VAL A 11 30.48 -9.24 -30.10
C VAL A 11 29.10 -9.59 -29.56
N ALA A 12 29.07 -10.47 -28.56
CA ALA A 12 27.87 -10.71 -27.77
C ALA A 12 27.62 -9.47 -26.90
N LEU A 13 26.73 -8.59 -27.36
CA LEU A 13 26.15 -7.52 -26.54
C LEU A 13 25.41 -8.18 -25.37
N LEU A 14 26.10 -8.21 -24.22
CA LEU A 14 25.56 -8.61 -22.93
C LEU A 14 24.49 -7.58 -22.53
N PHE A 15 23.25 -7.81 -22.93
CA PHE A 15 22.09 -7.21 -22.29
C PHE A 15 21.96 -7.80 -20.89
N SER A 16 22.73 -7.25 -19.94
CA SER A 16 22.56 -7.59 -18.53
C SER A 16 21.14 -7.18 -18.11
N PRO A 17 20.30 -8.09 -17.59
CA PRO A 17 19.01 -7.71 -17.06
C PRO A 17 19.27 -6.81 -15.84
N LEU A 18 18.84 -5.56 -15.94
CA LEU A 18 18.80 -4.66 -14.80
C LEU A 18 17.76 -5.24 -13.84
N SER A 19 18.21 -5.85 -12.75
CA SER A 19 17.32 -6.32 -11.69
C SER A 19 16.64 -5.10 -11.06
N ALA A 20 15.44 -4.77 -11.52
CA ALA A 20 14.59 -3.81 -10.84
C ALA A 20 14.09 -4.44 -9.53
N SER A 21 14.54 -3.92 -8.39
CA SER A 21 13.95 -4.26 -7.10
C SER A 21 12.60 -3.55 -7.02
N ALA A 22 11.50 -4.31 -6.99
CA ALA A 22 10.22 -3.76 -6.56
C ALA A 22 10.30 -3.58 -5.04
N ASP A 23 10.31 -2.32 -4.58
CA ASP A 23 10.14 -2.04 -3.17
C ASP A 23 8.69 -2.37 -2.80
N ALA A 24 8.51 -3.34 -1.91
CA ALA A 24 7.19 -3.76 -1.44
C ALA A 24 6.71 -2.93 -0.24
N SER A 25 7.34 -1.77 0.00
CA SER A 25 6.82 -0.79 0.95
C SER A 25 5.44 -0.32 0.48
N GLY A 26 4.46 -0.35 1.38
CA GLY A 26 3.12 0.20 1.10
C GLY A 26 3.18 1.70 0.79
N PRO A 27 2.05 2.32 0.43
CA PRO A 27 2.04 3.73 0.05
C PRO A 27 2.45 4.63 1.22
N ASP A 28 3.18 5.71 0.94
CA ASP A 28 3.54 6.71 1.95
C ASP A 28 2.34 7.60 2.34
N TYR A 29 1.41 7.79 1.40
CA TYR A 29 0.22 8.61 1.58
C TYR A 29 -1.04 7.87 1.15
N PHE A 30 -2.15 8.22 1.80
CA PHE A 30 -3.46 7.72 1.47
C PHE A 30 -4.40 8.83 0.99
N ARG A 31 -5.41 8.39 0.23
CA ARG A 31 -6.65 9.11 -0.03
C ARG A 31 -7.86 8.30 0.41
N ILE A 32 -8.96 9.00 0.67
CA ILE A 32 -10.23 8.40 1.04
C ILE A 32 -10.94 7.81 -0.18
N VAL A 33 -11.48 6.61 -0.01
CA VAL A 33 -12.34 5.93 -0.98
C VAL A 33 -13.51 5.26 -0.26
N GLY A 34 -14.63 5.05 -0.97
CA GLY A 34 -15.75 4.26 -0.45
C GLY A 34 -16.56 4.92 0.67
N VAL A 35 -16.27 6.17 1.04
CA VAL A 35 -17.09 6.98 1.95
C VAL A 35 -18.09 7.79 1.12
N ALA A 36 -19.38 7.76 1.50
CA ALA A 36 -20.42 8.50 0.81
C ALA A 36 -20.19 10.02 0.90
N SER A 37 -20.62 10.79 -0.11
CA SER A 37 -20.42 12.26 -0.15
C SER A 37 -21.07 13.02 1.01
N SER A 38 -22.08 12.42 1.66
CA SER A 38 -22.79 12.96 2.82
C SER A 38 -22.27 12.43 4.17
N ASP A 39 -21.13 11.74 4.18
CA ASP A 39 -20.56 11.08 5.36
C ASP A 39 -19.08 11.47 5.55
N VAL A 40 -18.44 10.91 6.59
CA VAL A 40 -17.03 11.15 6.92
C VAL A 40 -16.33 9.87 7.34
N LEU A 41 -15.01 9.81 7.13
CA LEU A 41 -14.17 8.81 7.79
C LEU A 41 -13.78 9.28 9.18
N ASN A 42 -14.09 8.48 10.20
CA ASN A 42 -13.71 8.77 11.57
C ASN A 42 -12.25 8.39 11.86
N ILE A 43 -11.50 9.33 12.44
CA ILE A 43 -10.19 9.09 13.06
C ILE A 43 -10.43 8.72 14.52
N ARG A 44 -9.90 7.58 14.94
CA ARG A 44 -10.16 6.99 16.26
C ARG A 44 -8.92 6.92 17.13
N SER A 45 -9.10 6.94 18.45
CA SER A 45 -7.99 6.89 19.40
C SER A 45 -7.31 5.52 19.47
N GLN A 46 -8.01 4.45 19.11
CA GLN A 46 -7.51 3.07 19.07
C GLN A 46 -8.02 2.34 17.80
N PRO A 47 -7.35 1.26 17.35
CA PRO A 47 -7.70 0.49 16.14
C PRO A 47 -8.96 -0.39 16.33
N THR A 48 -10.08 0.24 16.70
CA THR A 48 -11.35 -0.43 16.94
C THR A 48 -12.50 0.55 16.77
N ALA A 49 -13.61 0.08 16.22
CA ALA A 49 -14.81 0.90 16.03
C ALA A 49 -15.47 1.36 17.35
N ARG A 50 -15.06 0.80 18.49
CA ARG A 50 -15.60 1.14 19.82
C ARG A 50 -14.86 2.28 20.52
N SER A 51 -13.69 2.69 20.02
CA SER A 51 -12.89 3.73 20.66
C SER A 51 -13.39 5.13 20.31
N ALA A 52 -12.97 6.12 21.09
CA ALA A 52 -13.36 7.50 20.89
C ALA A 52 -12.97 8.02 19.50
N ILE A 53 -13.86 8.82 18.91
CA ILE A 53 -13.60 9.57 17.68
C ILE A 53 -12.85 10.84 18.09
N ILE A 54 -11.68 11.07 17.50
CA ILE A 54 -10.79 12.20 17.81
C ILE A 54 -10.57 13.13 16.61
N GLY A 55 -11.19 12.81 15.48
CA GLY A 55 -11.15 13.63 14.27
C GLY A 55 -11.97 12.99 13.16
N THR A 56 -12.14 13.71 12.06
CA THR A 56 -12.89 13.25 10.89
C THR A 56 -12.18 13.69 9.60
N ILE A 57 -12.36 12.93 8.53
CA ILE A 57 -11.83 13.21 7.19
C ILE A 57 -13.00 13.21 6.21
N SER A 58 -13.07 14.20 5.32
CA SER A 58 -14.09 14.25 4.28
C SER A 58 -13.90 13.12 3.25
N PRO A 59 -14.94 12.78 2.47
CA PRO A 59 -14.84 11.78 1.41
C PRO A 59 -13.80 12.10 0.32
N SER A 60 -13.44 13.37 0.19
CA SER A 60 -12.42 13.88 -0.73
C SER A 60 -11.03 14.01 -0.10
N GLY A 61 -10.79 13.43 1.08
CA GLY A 61 -9.50 13.53 1.75
C GLY A 61 -8.38 12.87 0.95
N ASP A 62 -7.24 13.55 0.85
CA ASP A 62 -5.98 13.08 0.23
C ASP A 62 -4.80 13.66 1.01
N GLY A 63 -3.57 13.22 0.72
CA GLY A 63 -2.36 13.64 1.43
C GLY A 63 -2.39 13.27 2.91
N ILE A 64 -2.94 12.09 3.22
CA ILE A 64 -3.01 11.51 4.56
C ILE A 64 -1.73 10.71 4.78
N GLU A 65 -0.91 11.09 5.75
CA GLU A 65 0.37 10.41 6.02
C GLU A 65 0.11 8.99 6.56
N ASN A 66 0.74 7.99 5.97
CA ASN A 66 0.72 6.61 6.44
C ASN A 66 1.76 6.41 7.56
N LEU A 67 1.30 6.08 8.77
CA LEU A 67 2.16 5.76 9.91
C LEU A 67 2.20 4.25 10.21
N GLY A 68 1.71 3.41 9.29
CA GLY A 68 1.67 1.96 9.37
C GLY A 68 0.27 1.39 9.63
N CYS A 69 0.06 0.15 9.19
CA CYS A 69 -1.20 -0.57 9.36
C CYS A 69 -1.01 -1.87 10.13
N GLN A 70 -2.07 -2.33 10.81
CA GLN A 70 -2.09 -3.60 11.55
C GLN A 70 -3.44 -4.32 11.41
N GLY A 71 -3.47 -5.60 11.79
CA GLY A 71 -4.68 -6.45 11.76
C GLY A 71 -4.92 -7.17 10.43
N GLY A 72 -4.03 -7.01 9.46
CA GLY A 72 -4.01 -7.78 8.21
C GLY A 72 -3.33 -9.15 8.38
N PHE A 73 -3.34 -9.94 7.30
CA PHE A 73 -2.60 -11.19 7.24
C PHE A 73 -1.10 -10.96 7.08
N SER A 74 -0.30 -11.90 7.62
CA SER A 74 1.06 -12.12 7.15
C SER A 74 1.07 -12.62 5.71
N TYR A 75 2.24 -12.59 5.08
CA TYR A 75 2.40 -13.09 3.71
C TYR A 75 1.97 -14.56 3.56
N ALA A 76 2.44 -15.43 4.46
CA ALA A 76 2.10 -16.86 4.44
C ALA A 76 0.59 -17.11 4.66
N GLU A 77 -0.03 -16.39 5.59
CA GLU A 77 -1.49 -16.46 5.78
C GLU A 77 -2.24 -15.97 4.54
N TRP A 78 -1.76 -14.91 3.89
CA TRP A 78 -2.37 -14.40 2.67
C TRP A 78 -2.28 -15.42 1.53
N GLU A 79 -1.12 -16.05 1.31
CA GLU A 79 -0.93 -17.09 0.29
C GLU A 79 -1.88 -18.27 0.50
N ALA A 80 -2.04 -18.73 1.74
CA ALA A 80 -2.91 -19.85 2.08
C ALA A 80 -4.42 -19.51 2.05
N ALA A 81 -4.78 -18.24 2.22
CA ALA A 81 -6.17 -17.80 2.33
C ALA A 81 -6.92 -17.84 0.99
N SER A 82 -8.19 -18.26 1.04
CA SER A 82 -9.13 -18.10 -0.06
C SER A 82 -9.45 -16.62 -0.33
N PRO A 83 -10.00 -16.29 -1.52
CA PRO A 83 -10.44 -14.92 -1.80
C PRO A 83 -11.42 -14.34 -0.78
N ALA A 84 -12.35 -15.16 -0.27
CA ALA A 84 -13.32 -14.74 0.74
C ALA A 84 -12.66 -14.44 2.10
N GLU A 85 -11.65 -15.23 2.49
CA GLU A 85 -10.90 -14.99 3.73
C GLU A 85 -10.02 -13.74 3.62
N ARG A 86 -9.39 -13.50 2.47
CA ARG A 86 -8.64 -12.27 2.19
C ARG A 86 -9.54 -11.03 2.27
N GLU A 87 -10.75 -11.12 1.70
CA GLU A 87 -11.77 -10.08 1.79
C GLU A 87 -12.16 -9.77 3.24
N ALA A 88 -12.43 -10.82 4.04
CA ALA A 88 -12.74 -10.67 5.46
C ALA A 88 -11.56 -10.12 6.27
N ALA A 89 -10.32 -10.48 5.92
CA ALA A 89 -9.10 -9.95 6.54
C ALA A 89 -8.92 -8.46 6.28
N ARG A 90 -9.23 -8.00 5.07
CA ARG A 90 -9.15 -6.58 4.70
C ARG A 90 -10.00 -5.69 5.62
N LYS A 91 -11.14 -6.22 6.11
CA LYS A 91 -12.04 -5.56 7.07
C LYS A 91 -11.55 -5.58 8.52
N ARG A 92 -10.37 -6.13 8.80
CA ARG A 92 -9.72 -6.10 10.11
C ARG A 92 -8.56 -5.11 10.17
N VAL A 93 -8.15 -4.58 9.01
CA VAL A 93 -7.01 -3.68 8.90
C VAL A 93 -7.36 -2.29 9.44
N TRP A 94 -6.51 -1.81 10.34
CA TRP A 94 -6.51 -0.43 10.83
C TRP A 94 -5.19 0.22 10.50
N CYS A 95 -5.24 1.43 9.95
CA CYS A 95 -4.04 2.20 9.64
C CYS A 95 -3.93 3.38 10.59
N ARG A 96 -2.75 3.55 11.18
CA ARG A 96 -2.40 4.74 11.92
C ARG A 96 -2.00 5.81 10.91
N ILE A 97 -2.54 7.00 11.09
CA ILE A 97 -2.36 8.11 10.15
C ILE A 97 -2.04 9.41 10.89
N ASN A 98 -1.49 10.37 10.16
CA ASN A 98 -1.51 11.78 10.53
C ASN A 98 -2.24 12.58 9.44
N TYR A 99 -3.26 13.34 9.83
CA TYR A 99 -4.02 14.17 8.92
C TYR A 99 -4.31 15.53 9.56
N ARG A 100 -3.79 16.60 8.94
CA ARG A 100 -3.94 17.98 9.42
C ARG A 100 -3.60 18.15 10.92
N GLY A 101 -2.58 17.43 11.38
CA GLY A 101 -2.10 17.46 12.77
C GLY A 101 -2.82 16.53 13.74
N VAL A 102 -3.85 15.80 13.29
CA VAL A 102 -4.52 14.76 14.09
C VAL A 102 -3.91 13.40 13.77
N SER A 103 -3.31 12.76 14.78
CA SER A 103 -2.79 11.40 14.67
C SER A 103 -3.70 10.39 15.35
N GLY A 104 -4.11 9.35 14.62
CA GLY A 104 -5.04 8.33 15.13
C GLY A 104 -5.20 7.16 14.17
N TRP A 105 -6.26 6.39 14.35
CA TRP A 105 -6.53 5.14 13.62
C TRP A 105 -7.77 5.27 12.74
N VAL A 106 -7.66 4.82 11.50
CA VAL A 106 -8.78 4.75 10.55
C VAL A 106 -8.92 3.32 10.00
N ALA A 107 -10.13 2.97 9.58
CA ALA A 107 -10.39 1.67 8.96
C ALA A 107 -9.72 1.61 7.57
N GLY A 108 -8.86 0.63 7.35
CA GLY A 108 -8.00 0.55 6.16
C GLY A 108 -8.76 0.32 4.85
N TRP A 109 -9.97 -0.26 4.91
CA TRP A 109 -10.78 -0.50 3.71
C TRP A 109 -11.37 0.77 3.07
N PHE A 110 -11.22 1.94 3.72
CA PHE A 110 -11.58 3.25 3.15
C PHE A 110 -10.36 4.02 2.61
N LEU A 111 -9.20 3.36 2.52
CA LEU A 111 -7.96 3.96 2.05
C LEU A 111 -7.53 3.37 0.70
N ALA A 112 -7.00 4.24 -0.15
CA ALA A 112 -6.24 3.88 -1.34
C ALA A 112 -4.96 4.71 -1.39
N GLU A 113 -4.03 4.35 -2.27
CA GLU A 113 -2.84 5.16 -2.54
C GLU A 113 -3.25 6.59 -2.90
N GLY A 114 -2.65 7.54 -2.18
CA GLY A 114 -2.87 8.99 -2.32
C GLY A 114 -1.62 9.72 -2.76
N SER A 115 -1.76 11.03 -2.93
CA SER A 115 -0.66 11.89 -3.40
C SER A 115 0.16 12.41 -2.22
N ALA A 116 1.47 12.52 -2.40
CA ALA A 116 2.25 13.43 -1.57
C ALA A 116 1.70 14.87 -1.75
N ARG A 117 1.63 15.62 -0.65
CA ARG A 117 1.06 16.98 -0.66
C ARG A 117 1.86 17.95 -1.52
#